data_AF-A0A183HFU0-F1
#
_entry.id   AF-A0A183HFU0-F1
#
_cell.length_a   1.000
_cell.length_b   1.000
_cell.length_c   1.000
_cell.angle_alpha   90.00
_cell.angle_beta   90.00
_cell.angle_gamma   90.00
#
_symmetry.space_group_name_H-M   'P 1'
#
loop_
_entity.id
_entity.type
_entity.pdbx_description
1 polymer ?
#
loop_
_entity_poly.entity_id
_entity_poly.type
_entity_poly.pdbx_seq_one_letter_code
_entity_poly.pdbx_strand_id
1 'polypeptide(L)'
;MSPEASRYCALFEMTECGFERKLADDEYPHALYIQNYSSAASSCILLRKWIFDNDREIELCERDRLFKELCFWQAVAGVNGGLVSAKEKMFQLKALQSIERADKYLTMVRAMDGYNRIVFPHCGCSSRKDGDIILTVEFSQLTIRACDYEGNLQEEELIFDWSDILEYNVIDNGAIFAFEYARSQKKPKSVKLSTQFAMYMNFCFSRILEERERRAGMNFLKESC
;
A
#
# COMPACT_ATOMS: atom_id res chain seq x y z
N MET A 1 18.13 -13.14 3.39
CA MET A 1 17.28 -12.26 4.20
C MET A 1 16.99 -12.98 5.50
N SER A 2 16.99 -12.27 6.63
CA SER A 2 16.69 -12.85 7.94
C SER A 2 15.24 -13.36 8.02
N PRO A 3 14.95 -14.35 8.87
CA PRO A 3 13.59 -14.83 9.10
C PRO A 3 12.62 -13.77 9.65
N GLU A 4 13.15 -12.73 10.29
CA GLU A 4 12.36 -11.59 10.77
C GLU A 4 11.97 -10.69 9.60
N ALA A 5 12.94 -10.23 8.80
CA ALA A 5 12.69 -9.35 7.66
C ALA A 5 11.84 -10.03 6.56
N SER A 6 11.96 -11.35 6.38
CA SER A 6 11.15 -12.07 5.39
C SER A 6 9.65 -12.03 5.67
N ARG A 7 9.23 -11.80 6.93
CA ARG A 7 7.80 -11.61 7.30
C ARG A 7 7.23 -10.27 6.85
N TYR A 8 8.09 -9.36 6.39
CA TYR A 8 7.75 -8.06 5.83
C TYR A 8 7.98 -8.04 4.32
N CYS A 9 7.94 -9.21 3.68
CA CYS A 9 7.98 -9.37 2.25
C CYS A 9 6.83 -10.29 1.84
N ALA A 10 6.30 -10.08 0.64
CA ALA A 10 5.32 -10.97 0.06
C ALA A 10 5.48 -11.04 -1.46
N LEU A 11 4.84 -12.05 -2.06
CA LEU A 11 4.71 -12.15 -3.50
C LEU A 11 3.53 -11.30 -3.96
N PHE A 12 3.74 -10.65 -5.10
CA PHE A 12 2.77 -9.80 -5.77
C PHE A 12 2.65 -10.23 -7.22
N GLU A 13 1.48 -9.98 -7.80
CA GLU A 13 1.29 -10.02 -9.24
C GLU A 13 1.09 -8.62 -9.77
N MET A 14 1.62 -8.36 -10.96
CA MET A 14 1.30 -7.21 -11.77
C MET A 14 0.17 -7.60 -12.72
N THR A 15 -0.95 -6.88 -12.65
CA THR A 15 -2.09 -7.05 -13.53
C THR A 15 -1.80 -6.45 -14.91
N GLU A 16 -2.68 -6.73 -15.88
CA GLU A 16 -2.57 -6.19 -17.25
C GLU A 16 -2.53 -4.67 -17.31
N CYS A 17 -3.23 -3.97 -16.39
CA CYS A 17 -3.20 -2.52 -16.29
C CYS A 17 -1.99 -1.96 -15.52
N GLY A 18 -1.02 -2.81 -15.17
CA GLY A 18 0.20 -2.43 -14.46
C GLY A 18 0.00 -2.21 -12.96
N PHE A 19 -1.19 -2.45 -12.42
CA PHE A 19 -1.45 -2.39 -10.99
C PHE A 19 -0.92 -3.65 -10.29
N GLU A 20 -0.40 -3.51 -9.08
CA GLU A 20 0.17 -4.63 -8.36
C GLU A 20 -0.65 -5.00 -7.13
N ARG A 21 -0.92 -6.29 -6.96
CA ARG A 21 -1.61 -6.82 -5.78
C ARG A 21 -0.82 -7.93 -5.11
N LYS A 22 -0.92 -8.01 -3.78
CA LYS A 22 -0.38 -9.13 -3.01
C LYS A 22 -1.13 -10.41 -3.39
N LEU A 23 -0.42 -11.51 -3.58
CA LEU A 23 -1.00 -12.85 -3.72
C LEU A 23 -1.63 -13.29 -2.39
N ALA A 24 -2.80 -13.88 -2.45
CA ALA A 24 -3.40 -14.60 -1.33
C ALA A 24 -2.63 -15.91 -1.07
N ASP A 25 -2.82 -16.45 0.13
CA ASP A 25 -2.04 -17.61 0.59
C ASP A 25 -2.46 -18.92 -0.11
N ASP A 26 -3.66 -18.94 -0.69
CA ASP A 26 -4.24 -20.03 -1.48
C ASP A 26 -4.01 -19.88 -3.00
N GLU A 27 -3.36 -18.80 -3.44
CA GLU A 27 -2.98 -18.60 -4.84
C GLU A 27 -1.63 -19.27 -5.15
N TYR A 28 -1.51 -19.83 -6.36
CA TYR A 28 -0.32 -20.55 -6.80
C TYR A 28 0.50 -19.69 -7.77
N PRO A 29 1.68 -19.15 -7.36
CA PRO A 29 2.46 -18.22 -8.19
C PRO A 29 2.84 -18.76 -9.57
N HIS A 30 3.13 -20.07 -9.65
CA HIS A 30 3.47 -20.73 -10.91
C HIS A 30 2.27 -20.80 -11.88
N ALA A 31 1.07 -21.04 -11.37
CA ALA A 31 -0.13 -21.06 -12.20
C ALA A 31 -0.44 -19.67 -12.76
N LEU A 32 -0.36 -18.63 -11.92
CA LEU A 32 -0.52 -17.23 -12.32
C LEU A 32 0.52 -16.83 -13.36
N TYR A 33 1.79 -17.23 -13.16
CA TYR A 33 2.85 -16.98 -14.14
C TYR A 33 2.54 -17.59 -15.51
N ILE A 34 2.07 -18.85 -15.56
CA ILE A 34 1.70 -19.51 -16.82
C ILE A 34 0.53 -18.80 -17.49
N GLN A 35 -0.51 -18.45 -16.73
CA GLN A 35 -1.71 -17.80 -17.26
C GLN A 35 -1.41 -16.42 -17.86
N ASN A 36 -0.53 -15.67 -17.21
CA ASN A 36 -0.17 -14.31 -17.61
C ASN A 36 1.11 -14.25 -18.46
N TYR A 37 1.64 -15.40 -18.88
CA TYR A 37 2.85 -15.45 -19.70
C TYR A 37 2.58 -14.78 -21.04
N SER A 38 3.25 -13.65 -21.27
CA SER A 38 3.21 -12.94 -22.54
C SER A 38 4.63 -12.56 -22.97
N SER A 39 4.83 -12.36 -24.27
CA SER A 39 6.11 -11.87 -24.81
C SER A 39 6.40 -10.40 -24.47
N ALA A 40 5.46 -9.68 -23.84
CA ALA A 40 5.53 -8.24 -23.61
C ALA A 40 6.14 -7.86 -22.25
N ALA A 41 6.09 -8.74 -21.24
CA ALA A 41 6.64 -8.48 -19.91
C ALA A 41 7.56 -9.61 -19.45
N SER A 42 8.66 -9.25 -18.78
CA SER A 42 9.67 -10.22 -18.32
C SER A 42 9.19 -11.12 -17.17
N SER A 43 8.25 -10.64 -16.34
CA SER A 43 7.55 -11.42 -15.31
C SER A 43 6.33 -10.64 -14.83
N CYS A 44 5.22 -11.34 -14.59
CA CYS A 44 4.06 -10.82 -13.88
C CYS A 44 4.15 -11.03 -12.36
N ILE A 45 5.10 -11.82 -11.86
CA ILE A 45 5.29 -12.09 -10.43
C ILE A 45 6.46 -11.27 -9.88
N LEU A 46 6.27 -10.70 -8.69
CA LEU A 46 7.16 -9.75 -8.04
C LEU A 46 7.38 -10.13 -6.57
N LEU A 47 8.58 -9.90 -6.05
CA LEU A 47 8.84 -9.87 -4.60
C LEU A 47 8.82 -8.41 -4.15
N ARG A 48 7.89 -8.06 -3.27
CA ARG A 48 7.77 -6.69 -2.71
C ARG A 48 7.93 -6.70 -1.20
N LYS A 49 8.35 -5.57 -0.63
CA LYS A 49 8.18 -5.34 0.80
C LYS A 49 6.67 -5.25 1.11
N TRP A 50 6.27 -5.77 2.26
CA TRP A 50 4.90 -5.79 2.78
C TRP A 50 4.90 -5.22 4.20
N ILE A 51 5.07 -3.91 4.24
CA ILE A 51 5.15 -3.10 5.45
C ILE A 51 4.68 -1.68 5.15
N PHE A 52 3.89 -1.10 6.06
CA PHE A 52 3.40 0.28 5.95
C PHE A 52 4.07 1.19 6.98
N ASP A 53 4.39 0.67 8.18
CA ASP A 53 5.09 1.42 9.23
C ASP A 53 6.55 1.72 8.85
N ASN A 54 6.80 2.97 8.46
CA ASN A 54 8.14 3.45 8.08
C ASN A 54 9.17 3.29 9.21
N ASP A 55 8.77 3.47 10.47
CA ASP A 55 9.72 3.39 11.59
C ASP A 55 10.20 1.95 11.76
N ARG A 56 9.28 0.99 11.65
CA ARG A 56 9.62 -0.43 11.67
C ARG A 56 10.46 -0.84 10.46
N GLU A 57 10.17 -0.29 9.28
CA GLU A 57 10.99 -0.51 8.09
C GLU A 57 12.43 0.00 8.28
N ILE A 58 12.61 1.16 8.91
CA ILE A 58 13.93 1.74 9.22
C ILE A 58 14.71 0.77 10.14
N GLU A 59 14.10 0.32 11.24
CA GLU A 59 14.73 -0.64 12.17
C GLU A 59 15.18 -1.92 11.47
N LEU A 60 14.35 -2.46 10.56
CA LEU A 60 14.69 -3.66 9.78
C LEU A 60 15.83 -3.39 8.81
N CYS A 61 15.84 -2.24 8.13
CA CYS A 61 16.93 -1.86 7.23
C CYS A 61 18.27 -1.75 7.96
N GLU A 62 18.30 -1.26 9.20
CA GLU A 62 19.53 -1.16 10.00
C GLU A 62 20.13 -2.54 10.33
N ARG A 63 19.27 -3.55 10.51
CA ARG A 63 19.66 -4.89 10.96
C ARG A 63 19.84 -5.89 9.81
N ASP A 64 19.17 -5.69 8.68
CA ASP A 64 19.16 -6.62 7.54
C ASP A 64 19.55 -5.91 6.24
N ARG A 65 20.78 -6.19 5.77
CA ARG A 65 21.33 -5.62 4.54
C ARG A 65 20.51 -5.97 3.30
N LEU A 66 20.04 -7.21 3.18
CA LEU A 66 19.29 -7.65 1.99
C LEU A 66 17.89 -7.02 1.96
N PHE A 67 17.26 -6.83 3.12
CA PHE A 67 16.00 -6.10 3.21
C PHE A 67 16.18 -4.61 2.84
N LYS A 68 17.28 -3.98 3.29
CA LYS A 68 17.63 -2.62 2.89
C LYS A 68 17.83 -2.51 1.38
N GLU A 69 18.57 -3.45 0.77
CA GLU A 69 18.78 -3.51 -0.68
C GLU A 69 17.45 -3.62 -1.43
N LEU A 70 16.53 -4.48 -0.96
CA LEU A 70 15.17 -4.60 -1.51
C LEU A 70 14.40 -3.28 -1.43
N CYS A 71 14.38 -2.64 -0.26
CA CYS A 71 13.68 -1.37 -0.04
C CYS A 71 14.27 -0.26 -0.93
N PHE A 72 15.58 -0.22 -1.08
CA PHE A 72 16.28 0.76 -1.92
C PHE A 72 15.86 0.63 -3.39
N TRP A 73 15.96 -0.57 -3.96
CA TRP A 73 15.64 -0.75 -5.38
C TRP A 73 14.14 -0.58 -5.68
N GLN A 74 13.26 -0.94 -4.74
CA GLN A 74 11.82 -0.64 -4.87
C GLN A 74 11.53 0.85 -4.77
N ALA A 75 12.23 1.59 -3.89
CA ALA A 75 12.11 3.04 -3.82
C ALA A 75 12.59 3.72 -5.11
N VAL A 76 13.70 3.26 -5.68
CA VAL A 76 14.20 3.73 -6.99
C VAL A 76 13.18 3.49 -8.09
N ALA A 77 12.61 2.27 -8.16
CA ALA A 77 11.56 1.95 -9.12
C ALA A 77 10.31 2.83 -8.92
N GLY A 78 9.87 3.03 -7.67
CA GLY A 78 8.71 3.86 -7.35
C GLY A 78 8.88 5.34 -7.73
N VAL A 79 10.08 5.90 -7.53
CA VAL A 79 10.40 7.26 -7.99
C VAL A 79 10.44 7.34 -9.51
N ASN A 80 11.11 6.40 -10.17
CA ASN A 80 11.24 6.40 -11.63
C ASN A 80 9.88 6.16 -12.33
N GLY A 81 9.00 5.37 -11.72
CA GLY A 81 7.65 5.09 -12.19
C GLY A 81 6.61 6.14 -11.78
N GLY A 82 6.99 7.19 -11.05
CA GLY A 82 6.09 8.27 -10.65
C GLY A 82 5.14 7.96 -9.49
N LEU A 83 5.22 6.77 -8.89
CA LEU A 83 4.46 6.41 -7.69
C LEU A 83 4.85 7.28 -6.49
N VAL A 84 6.14 7.63 -6.40
CA VAL A 84 6.65 8.56 -5.38
C VAL A 84 6.98 9.89 -6.04
N SER A 85 6.35 10.95 -5.57
CA SER A 85 6.53 12.30 -6.11
C SER A 85 7.85 12.90 -5.66
N ALA A 86 8.85 12.87 -6.53
CA ALA A 86 10.17 13.46 -6.27
C ALA A 86 10.17 15.00 -6.29
N LYS A 87 9.13 15.65 -6.84
CA LYS A 87 9.03 17.11 -7.03
C LYS A 87 10.38 17.68 -7.51
N GLU A 88 10.94 18.66 -6.80
CA GLU A 88 12.21 19.33 -7.12
C GLU A 88 13.47 18.50 -6.75
N LYS A 89 13.32 17.38 -6.03
CA LYS A 89 14.44 16.56 -5.54
C LYS A 89 14.92 15.51 -6.55
N MET A 90 14.34 15.44 -7.75
CA MET A 90 14.67 14.44 -8.77
C MET A 90 16.17 14.39 -9.12
N PHE A 91 16.82 15.55 -9.26
CA PHE A 91 18.25 15.61 -9.55
C PHE A 91 19.11 15.02 -8.42
N GLN A 92 18.76 15.36 -7.16
CA GLN A 92 19.45 14.84 -5.98
C GLN A 92 19.27 13.32 -5.88
N LEU A 93 18.05 12.82 -6.13
CA LEU A 93 17.77 11.39 -6.11
C LEU A 93 18.59 10.65 -7.17
N LYS A 94 18.69 11.17 -8.40
CA LYS A 94 19.53 10.56 -9.46
C LYS A 94 21.00 10.41 -9.04
N ALA A 95 21.57 11.44 -8.40
CA ALA A 95 22.94 11.36 -7.88
C ALA A 95 23.10 10.31 -6.76
N LEU A 96 22.03 9.99 -6.04
CA LEU A 96 22.00 9.02 -4.95
C LEU A 96 21.61 7.59 -5.38
N GLN A 97 21.30 7.32 -6.66
CA GLN A 97 20.94 5.98 -7.18
C GLN A 97 22.15 5.02 -7.25
N SER A 98 22.79 4.78 -6.12
CA SER A 98 23.77 3.71 -5.90
C SER A 98 23.49 3.06 -4.56
N ILE A 99 23.65 1.74 -4.47
CA ILE A 99 23.38 0.99 -3.23
C ILE A 99 24.27 1.44 -2.07
N GLU A 100 25.48 1.91 -2.33
CA GLU A 100 26.38 2.50 -1.32
C GLU A 100 25.81 3.77 -0.68
N ARG A 101 24.83 4.39 -1.33
CA ARG A 101 24.13 5.61 -0.87
C ARG A 101 22.69 5.32 -0.44
N ALA A 102 22.34 4.05 -0.24
CA ALA A 102 20.98 3.62 0.09
C ALA A 102 20.40 4.33 1.31
N ASP A 103 21.17 4.51 2.39
CA ASP A 103 20.68 5.16 3.61
C ASP A 103 20.25 6.62 3.34
N LYS A 104 21.06 7.38 2.59
CA LYS A 104 20.73 8.76 2.20
C LYS A 104 19.52 8.81 1.25
N TYR A 105 19.47 7.89 0.28
CA TYR A 105 18.37 7.81 -0.67
C TYR A 105 17.05 7.50 0.04
N LEU A 106 17.02 6.45 0.86
CA LEU A 106 15.84 5.99 1.59
C LEU A 106 15.36 7.05 2.59
N THR A 107 16.27 7.71 3.31
CA THR A 107 15.92 8.82 4.21
C THR A 107 15.16 9.93 3.46
N MET A 108 15.61 10.27 2.25
CA MET A 108 14.97 11.32 1.46
C MET A 108 13.60 10.89 0.95
N VAL A 109 13.49 9.66 0.43
CA VAL A 109 12.28 9.14 -0.21
C VAL A 109 11.17 8.83 0.80
N ARG A 110 11.51 8.39 2.03
CA ARG A 110 10.52 8.15 3.11
C ARG A 110 9.72 9.39 3.51
N ALA A 111 10.25 10.58 3.25
CA ALA A 111 9.58 11.85 3.52
C ALA A 111 8.82 12.41 2.30
N MET A 112 8.76 11.68 1.19
CA MET A 112 8.09 12.11 -0.05
C MET A 112 6.66 11.58 -0.13
N ASP A 113 5.82 12.34 -0.81
CA ASP A 113 4.44 11.94 -1.09
C ASP A 113 4.40 10.69 -1.99
N GLY A 114 3.59 9.70 -1.60
CA GLY A 114 3.45 8.42 -2.29
C GLY A 114 4.36 7.28 -1.80
N TYR A 115 5.30 7.54 -0.89
CA TYR A 115 6.09 6.44 -0.30
C TYR A 115 5.26 5.60 0.67
N ASN A 116 5.32 4.27 0.56
CA ASN A 116 4.53 3.31 1.36
C ASN A 116 3.01 3.58 1.33
N ARG A 117 2.55 4.07 0.17
CA ARG A 117 1.15 4.30 -0.15
C ARG A 117 0.69 3.31 -1.22
N ILE A 118 -0.54 2.81 -1.07
CA ILE A 118 -1.22 2.07 -2.14
C ILE A 118 -2.37 2.93 -2.65
N VAL A 119 -2.38 3.19 -3.95
CA VAL A 119 -3.47 3.88 -4.65
C VAL A 119 -4.15 2.84 -5.52
N PHE A 120 -5.39 2.48 -5.19
CA PHE A 120 -6.14 1.47 -5.93
C PHE A 120 -6.68 2.05 -7.24
N PRO A 121 -6.88 1.20 -8.28
CA PRO A 121 -7.66 1.60 -9.45
C PRO A 121 -9.04 2.10 -9.05
N HIS A 122 -9.58 3.05 -9.82
CA HIS A 122 -10.89 3.61 -9.53
C HIS A 122 -11.96 2.51 -9.56
N CYS A 123 -12.99 2.67 -8.72
CA CYS A 123 -14.05 1.68 -8.59
C CYS A 123 -15.36 2.32 -8.14
N GLY A 124 -16.46 1.61 -8.40
CA GLY A 124 -17.80 2.05 -8.03
C GLY A 124 -18.00 2.09 -6.51
N CYS A 125 -18.71 3.11 -6.03
CA CYS A 125 -18.99 3.31 -4.61
C CYS A 125 -20.49 3.50 -4.36
N SER A 126 -21.08 2.69 -3.48
CA SER A 126 -22.53 2.75 -3.19
C SER A 126 -22.99 4.09 -2.60
N SER A 127 -22.08 4.87 -2.02
CA SER A 127 -22.37 6.18 -1.45
C SER A 127 -22.42 7.29 -2.50
N ARG A 128 -22.06 7.01 -3.75
CA ARG A 128 -22.12 7.95 -4.87
C ARG A 128 -23.16 7.52 -5.89
N LYS A 129 -23.83 8.52 -6.48
CA LYS A 129 -24.77 8.32 -7.58
C LYS A 129 -24.10 8.42 -8.95
N ASP A 130 -22.98 9.13 -9.03
CA ASP A 130 -22.27 9.38 -10.29
C ASP A 130 -20.75 9.40 -10.06
N GLY A 131 -20.04 8.86 -11.05
CA GLY A 131 -18.61 8.63 -11.05
C GLY A 131 -18.16 7.51 -10.11
N ASP A 132 -16.84 7.35 -10.07
CA ASP A 132 -16.15 6.37 -9.25
C ASP A 132 -15.42 7.04 -8.08
N ILE A 133 -14.71 6.24 -7.30
CA ILE A 133 -13.76 6.71 -6.32
C ILE A 133 -12.41 6.04 -6.50
N ILE A 134 -11.37 6.68 -5.98
CA ILE A 134 -10.04 6.11 -5.78
C ILE A 134 -9.79 5.97 -4.28
N LEU A 135 -9.52 4.74 -3.86
CA LEU A 135 -9.10 4.44 -2.49
C LEU A 135 -7.58 4.58 -2.40
N THR A 136 -7.11 5.31 -1.40
CA THR A 136 -5.70 5.42 -1.05
C THR A 136 -5.49 4.98 0.38
N VAL A 137 -4.56 4.05 0.58
CA VAL A 137 -4.27 3.42 1.86
C VAL A 137 -2.84 3.74 2.28
N GLU A 138 -2.68 4.31 3.47
CA GLU A 138 -1.39 4.68 4.08
C GLU A 138 -1.37 4.32 5.56
N PHE A 139 -0.18 4.19 6.14
CA PHE A 139 -0.04 3.89 7.56
C PHE A 139 -0.72 4.93 8.47
N SER A 140 -0.63 6.22 8.09
CA SER A 140 -1.17 7.33 8.87
C SER A 140 -2.69 7.41 8.78
N GLN A 141 -3.26 7.25 7.59
CA GLN A 141 -4.66 7.53 7.29
C GLN A 141 -5.17 6.75 6.06
N LEU A 142 -6.48 6.79 5.87
CA LEU A 142 -7.18 6.30 4.69
C LEU A 142 -7.78 7.49 3.94
N THR A 143 -7.70 7.50 2.61
CA THR A 143 -8.30 8.56 1.79
C THR A 143 -9.19 7.97 0.69
N ILE A 144 -10.36 8.56 0.50
CA ILE A 144 -11.25 8.32 -0.65
C ILE A 144 -11.36 9.62 -1.41
N ARG A 145 -11.00 9.60 -2.69
CA ARG A 145 -11.16 10.74 -3.59
C ARG A 145 -12.13 10.40 -4.70
N ALA A 146 -13.08 11.28 -4.96
CA ALA A 146 -14.01 11.12 -6.06
C ALA A 146 -13.30 11.28 -7.42
N CYS A 147 -13.77 10.55 -8.42
CA CYS A 147 -13.33 10.71 -9.80
C CYS A 147 -14.48 10.44 -10.77
N ASP A 148 -14.31 10.82 -12.04
CA ASP A 148 -15.21 10.36 -13.09
C ASP A 148 -14.93 8.88 -13.47
N TYR A 149 -15.67 8.35 -14.44
CA TYR A 149 -15.51 6.97 -14.93
C TYR A 149 -14.22 6.73 -15.72
N GLU A 150 -13.46 7.79 -16.02
CA GLU A 150 -12.14 7.72 -16.67
C GLU A 150 -11.00 7.84 -15.64
N GLY A 151 -11.33 8.03 -14.35
CA GLY A 151 -10.37 8.19 -13.27
C GLY A 151 -9.86 9.61 -13.07
N ASN A 152 -10.44 10.62 -13.74
CA ASN A 152 -10.06 12.02 -13.52
C ASN A 152 -10.60 12.50 -12.17
N LEU A 153 -9.70 13.04 -11.35
CA LEU A 153 -10.00 13.43 -9.97
C LEU A 153 -10.99 14.61 -9.89
N GLN A 154 -11.90 14.52 -8.93
CA GLN A 154 -12.82 15.58 -8.52
C GLN A 154 -12.36 16.20 -7.19
N GLU A 155 -12.92 17.36 -6.83
CA GLU A 155 -12.54 18.09 -5.61
C GLU A 155 -12.93 17.36 -4.31
N GLU A 156 -13.92 16.47 -4.35
CA GLU A 156 -14.39 15.79 -3.14
C GLU A 156 -13.39 14.74 -2.64
N GLU A 157 -12.85 15.01 -1.46
CA GLU A 157 -11.95 14.12 -0.74
C GLU A 157 -12.45 13.86 0.68
N LEU A 158 -12.39 12.59 1.09
CA LEU A 158 -12.67 12.15 2.45
C LEU A 158 -11.43 11.48 3.02
N ILE A 159 -10.89 12.06 4.08
CA ILE A 159 -9.75 11.52 4.84
C ILE A 159 -10.28 10.93 6.15
N PHE A 160 -9.89 9.70 6.47
CA PHE A 160 -10.27 8.98 7.67
C PHE A 160 -9.05 8.61 8.49
N ASP A 161 -9.13 8.86 9.80
CA ASP A 161 -8.18 8.26 10.74
C ASP A 161 -8.50 6.78 10.92
N TRP A 162 -7.49 5.94 11.12
CA TRP A 162 -7.70 4.52 11.39
C TRP A 162 -8.50 4.25 12.67
N SER A 163 -8.50 5.19 13.62
CA SER A 163 -9.35 5.13 14.82
C SER A 163 -10.84 5.34 14.52
N ASP A 164 -11.19 5.91 13.37
CA ASP A 164 -12.58 6.09 12.97
C ASP A 164 -13.16 4.82 12.33
N ILE A 165 -12.32 3.89 11.89
CA ILE A 165 -12.74 2.64 11.25
C ILE A 165 -13.18 1.64 12.32
N LEU A 166 -14.44 1.20 12.23
CA LEU A 166 -15.06 0.32 13.23
C LEU A 166 -14.99 -1.16 12.81
N GLU A 167 -15.34 -1.43 11.56
CA GLU A 167 -15.37 -2.77 10.99
C GLU A 167 -15.04 -2.69 9.50
N TYR A 168 -14.44 -3.75 8.95
CA TYR A 168 -14.26 -3.92 7.52
C TYR A 168 -14.37 -5.40 7.16
N ASN A 169 -14.90 -5.68 5.97
CA ASN A 169 -15.06 -7.03 5.48
C ASN A 169 -15.14 -7.06 3.95
N VAL A 170 -14.93 -8.27 3.42
CA VAL A 170 -15.18 -8.57 2.02
C VAL A 170 -16.47 -9.36 1.93
N ILE A 171 -17.37 -8.94 1.03
CA ILE A 171 -18.67 -9.58 0.81
C ILE A 171 -18.83 -9.90 -0.67
N ASP A 172 -19.94 -10.56 -1.01
CA ASP A 172 -20.30 -10.91 -2.39
C ASP A 172 -19.19 -11.71 -3.10
N ASN A 173 -18.71 -12.77 -2.44
CA ASN A 173 -17.66 -13.67 -2.95
C ASN A 173 -16.37 -12.97 -3.41
N GLY A 174 -16.00 -11.85 -2.78
CA GLY A 174 -14.78 -11.12 -3.15
C GLY A 174 -15.00 -9.93 -4.08
N ALA A 175 -16.24 -9.61 -4.47
CA ALA A 175 -16.52 -8.52 -5.39
C ALA A 175 -16.68 -7.15 -4.71
N ILE A 176 -16.96 -7.13 -3.40
CA ILE A 176 -17.21 -5.89 -2.66
C ILE A 176 -16.34 -5.82 -1.42
N PHE A 177 -15.60 -4.73 -1.29
CA PHE A 177 -14.96 -4.34 -0.03
C PHE A 177 -15.85 -3.34 0.70
N ALA A 178 -16.18 -3.63 1.95
CA ALA A 178 -17.00 -2.76 2.78
C ALA A 178 -16.26 -2.39 4.06
N PHE A 179 -16.42 -1.13 4.50
CA PHE A 179 -15.97 -0.71 5.81
C PHE A 179 -16.99 0.26 6.44
N GLU A 180 -17.07 0.22 7.76
CA GLU A 180 -17.88 1.10 8.57
C GLU A 180 -16.97 2.07 9.33
N TYR A 181 -17.37 3.34 9.39
CA TYR A 181 -16.66 4.36 10.13
C TYR A 181 -17.61 5.24 10.94
N ALA A 182 -17.12 5.78 12.07
CA ALA A 182 -17.85 6.74 12.87
C ALA A 182 -16.94 7.91 13.27
N ARG A 183 -17.38 9.14 12.96
CA ARG A 183 -16.69 10.37 13.39
C ARG A 183 -17.45 11.01 14.54
N SER A 184 -16.76 11.27 15.64
CA SER A 184 -17.14 12.22 16.72
C SER A 184 -18.67 12.41 16.90
N GLN A 185 -19.32 11.50 17.62
CA GLN A 185 -20.76 11.55 17.99
C GLN A 185 -21.77 11.41 16.82
N LYS A 186 -21.33 11.15 15.58
CA LYS A 186 -22.24 10.86 14.46
C LYS A 186 -22.57 9.39 14.39
N LYS A 187 -23.74 9.08 13.82
CA LYS A 187 -24.11 7.70 13.49
C LYS A 187 -23.05 7.08 12.57
N PRO A 188 -22.66 5.83 12.81
CA PRO A 188 -21.80 5.08 11.90
C PRO A 188 -22.32 5.10 10.46
N LYS A 189 -21.40 5.11 9.51
CA LYS A 189 -21.67 5.10 8.07
C LYS A 189 -20.89 3.97 7.42
N SER A 190 -21.54 3.27 6.51
CA SER A 190 -20.92 2.21 5.71
C SER A 190 -20.55 2.73 4.32
N VAL A 191 -19.35 2.36 3.86
CA VAL A 191 -18.87 2.51 2.49
C VAL A 191 -18.78 1.13 1.88
N LYS A 192 -19.24 0.96 0.64
CA LYS A 192 -19.10 -0.28 -0.14
C LYS A 192 -18.49 0.05 -1.49
N LEU A 193 -17.39 -0.64 -1.80
CA LEU A 193 -16.58 -0.47 -3.00
C LEU A 193 -16.68 -1.74 -3.85
N SER A 194 -17.20 -1.61 -5.06
CA SER A 194 -17.33 -2.73 -6.01
C SER A 194 -16.06 -2.81 -6.86
N THR A 195 -15.19 -3.78 -6.59
CA THR A 195 -13.87 -3.87 -7.20
C THR A 195 -13.34 -5.30 -7.24
N GLN A 196 -12.58 -5.65 -8.28
CA GLN A 196 -11.84 -6.91 -8.34
C GLN A 196 -10.70 -7.01 -7.31
N PHE A 197 -10.37 -5.90 -6.65
CA PHE A 197 -9.28 -5.82 -5.66
C PHE A 197 -9.77 -5.86 -4.21
N ALA A 198 -11.02 -6.26 -3.95
CA ALA A 198 -11.61 -6.19 -2.60
C ALA A 198 -10.81 -7.00 -1.56
N MET A 199 -10.36 -8.20 -1.94
CA MET A 199 -9.49 -9.01 -1.08
C MET A 199 -8.17 -8.34 -0.78
N TYR A 200 -7.57 -7.65 -1.76
CA TYR A 200 -6.31 -6.95 -1.55
C TYR A 200 -6.49 -5.70 -0.67
N MET A 201 -7.61 -4.96 -0.80
CA MET A 201 -7.98 -3.89 0.13
C MET A 201 -8.07 -4.42 1.57
N ASN A 202 -8.72 -5.57 1.76
CA ASN A 202 -8.83 -6.24 3.06
C ASN A 202 -7.47 -6.64 3.64
N PHE A 203 -6.54 -7.14 2.81
CA PHE A 203 -5.17 -7.42 3.23
C PHE A 203 -4.44 -6.15 3.69
N CYS A 204 -4.61 -5.03 2.99
CA CYS A 204 -3.99 -3.76 3.36
C CYS A 204 -4.52 -3.25 4.70
N PHE A 205 -5.84 -3.25 4.91
CA PHE A 205 -6.47 -2.83 6.17
C PHE A 205 -5.99 -3.68 7.34
N SER A 206 -6.05 -5.02 7.18
CA SER A 206 -5.60 -5.96 8.21
C SER A 206 -4.13 -5.76 8.56
N ARG A 207 -3.28 -5.55 7.54
CA ARG A 207 -1.86 -5.35 7.76
C ARG A 207 -1.56 -4.04 8.51
N ILE A 208 -2.21 -2.95 8.14
CA ILE A 208 -1.99 -1.65 8.79
C ILE A 208 -2.46 -1.69 10.25
N LEU A 209 -3.64 -2.26 10.51
CA LEU A 209 -4.15 -2.37 11.88
C LEU A 209 -3.24 -3.25 12.75
N GLU A 210 -2.78 -4.40 12.24
CA GLU A 210 -1.79 -5.25 12.91
C GLU A 210 -0.49 -4.49 13.22
N GLU A 211 0.02 -3.70 12.27
CA GLU A 211 1.22 -2.89 12.47
C GLU A 211 1.01 -1.76 13.49
N ARG A 212 -0.14 -1.10 13.47
CA ARG A 212 -0.48 -0.03 14.43
C ARG A 212 -0.66 -0.57 15.85
N GLU A 213 -1.31 -1.72 16.02
CA GLU A 213 -1.43 -2.40 17.31
C GLU A 213 -0.06 -2.77 17.88
N ARG A 214 0.81 -3.33 17.04
CA ARG A 214 2.20 -3.65 17.44
C ARG A 214 2.95 -2.39 17.88
N ARG A 215 2.83 -1.29 17.12
CA ARG A 215 3.47 -0.01 17.44
C ARG A 215 2.97 0.57 18.76
N ALA A 216 1.66 0.52 19.01
CA ALA A 216 1.09 0.93 20.29
C ALA A 216 1.64 0.10 21.44
N GLY A 217 1.67 -1.24 21.31
CA GLY A 217 2.25 -2.14 22.31
C GLY A 217 3.73 -1.86 22.60
N MET A 218 4.53 -1.55 21.58
CA MET A 218 5.94 -1.16 21.76
C MET A 218 6.11 0.17 22.48
N ASN A 219 5.22 1.14 22.25
CA ASN A 219 5.26 2.42 22.95
C ASN A 219 4.94 2.26 24.44
N PHE A 220 3.95 1.44 24.80
CA PHE A 220 3.65 1.14 26.20
C PHE A 220 4.85 0.53 26.94
N LEU A 221 5.62 -0.34 26.29
CA LEU A 221 6.84 -0.93 26.87
C LEU A 221 7.98 0.10 27.03
N LYS A 222 8.08 1.08 26.13
CA LYS A 222 9.07 2.16 26.23
C LYS A 222 8.74 3.19 27.31
N GLU A 223 7.45 3.47 27.55
CA GLU A 223 7.01 4.39 28.62
C GLU A 223 7.07 3.76 30.02
N SER A 224 7.13 2.43 30.09
CA SER A 224 7.18 1.68 31.36
C SER A 224 8.60 1.36 31.86
N CYS A 225 9.64 1.85 31.17
CA CYS A 225 11.05 1.58 31.44
C CYS A 225 11.80 2.90 31.69
#